data_AF-A0A841G0B8-F1
#
_entry.id   AF-A0A841G0B8-F1
#
_cell.length_a   1.000
_cell.length_b   1.000
_cell.length_c   1.000
_cell.angle_alpha   90.00
_cell.angle_beta   90.00
_cell.angle_gamma   90.00
#
_symmetry.space_group_name_H-M   'P 1'
#
loop_
_entity.id
_entity.type
_entity.pdbx_description
1 polymer ?
#
loop_
_entity_poly.entity_id
_entity_poly.type
_entity_poly.pdbx_seq_one_letter_code
_entity_poly.pdbx_strand_id
1 'polypeptide(L)'
;MSRTATVPAAAAAAAVFSTTTDAGKTPAGSAKADTTGTARKPRRGLTITSHILAAAVGLFITYVGVTFFLMPTDTFTGFGVPASQVPVGEMTALLNVKGGRDIGLGLITFILLATRQTRALGWTLIAMSVMPFIDMTIVLSYEGSTAAALGIHGATALYVLVVGVFIAWNERTRKTTG
;
A
#
# COMPACT_ATOMS: atom_id res chain seq x y z
N MET A 1 -50.20 13.24 -0.26
CA MET A 1 -49.57 12.49 -1.37
C MET A 1 -48.20 13.11 -1.63
N SER A 2 -47.13 12.51 -1.10
CA SER A 2 -45.77 13.03 -1.26
C SER A 2 -44.91 11.97 -1.92
N ARG A 3 -44.44 12.28 -3.14
CA ARG A 3 -43.70 11.39 -4.03
C ARG A 3 -42.29 11.13 -3.51
N THR A 4 -41.94 9.85 -3.38
CA THR A 4 -40.56 9.37 -3.28
C THR A 4 -39.88 9.54 -4.63
N ALA A 5 -38.83 10.38 -4.71
CA ALA A 5 -37.97 10.45 -5.87
C ALA A 5 -36.70 9.62 -5.58
N THR A 6 -36.59 8.51 -6.30
CA THR A 6 -35.39 7.68 -6.46
C THR A 6 -34.31 8.47 -7.20
N VAL A 7 -33.09 8.48 -6.66
CA VAL A 7 -31.90 8.94 -7.40
C VAL A 7 -31.20 7.69 -7.97
N PRO A 8 -31.00 7.60 -9.30
CA PRO A 8 -30.38 6.42 -9.91
C PRO A 8 -28.87 6.40 -9.69
N ALA A 9 -28.38 5.23 -9.30
CA ALA A 9 -26.98 4.83 -9.38
C ALA A 9 -26.57 4.66 -10.85
N ALA A 10 -25.67 5.52 -11.33
CA ALA A 10 -24.70 5.29 -12.44
C ALA A 10 -24.31 6.64 -13.07
N ALA A 11 -23.17 7.22 -12.65
CA ALA A 11 -22.35 8.14 -13.47
C ALA A 11 -21.25 8.79 -12.60
N ALA A 12 -20.15 8.07 -12.32
CA ALA A 12 -18.92 8.70 -11.82
C ALA A 12 -17.70 7.77 -11.97
N ALA A 13 -17.43 7.27 -13.18
CA ALA A 13 -16.18 6.57 -13.47
C ALA A 13 -15.86 6.65 -14.98
N ALA A 14 -15.81 7.86 -15.53
CA ALA A 14 -15.37 8.07 -16.90
C ALA A 14 -14.87 9.50 -17.10
N ALA A 15 -13.66 9.80 -16.64
CA ALA A 15 -12.80 10.85 -17.20
C ALA A 15 -11.43 10.80 -16.53
N VAL A 16 -10.39 11.17 -17.29
CA VAL A 16 -8.98 11.36 -16.88
C VAL A 16 -8.07 10.17 -17.22
N PHE A 17 -7.84 9.95 -18.52
CA PHE A 17 -6.48 10.02 -19.09
C PHE A 17 -6.59 10.12 -20.62
N SER A 18 -6.51 11.33 -21.16
CA SER A 18 -6.37 11.57 -22.59
C SER A 18 -5.52 12.82 -22.78
N THR A 19 -4.22 12.64 -22.94
CA THR A 19 -3.35 13.60 -23.64
C THR A 19 -2.33 12.83 -24.45
N THR A 20 -2.18 13.31 -25.66
CA THR A 20 -1.60 12.74 -26.87
C THR A 20 -0.07 12.68 -26.86
N THR A 21 0.44 11.77 -27.67
CA THR A 21 1.82 11.71 -28.18
C THR A 21 2.16 12.93 -29.03
N ASP A 22 3.39 13.43 -28.93
CA ASP A 22 4.09 14.09 -30.05
C ASP A 22 5.56 13.68 -30.09
N ALA A 23 6.05 13.50 -31.31
CA ALA A 23 7.32 12.92 -31.69
C ALA A 23 8.41 13.98 -31.85
N GLY A 24 9.65 13.59 -31.55
CA GLY A 24 10.82 14.02 -32.31
C GLY A 24 11.56 15.27 -31.83
N LYS A 25 12.69 15.06 -31.13
CA LYS A 25 13.97 15.71 -31.49
C LYS A 25 15.15 15.05 -30.78
N THR A 26 16.08 14.47 -31.55
CA THR A 26 17.47 14.25 -31.12
C THR A 26 18.32 15.41 -31.68
N PRO A 27 19.35 15.86 -30.96
CA PRO A 27 20.67 15.69 -31.54
C PRO A 27 21.72 15.17 -30.55
N ALA A 28 22.71 14.50 -31.15
CA ALA A 28 23.87 13.90 -30.53
C ALA A 28 24.76 14.92 -29.79
N GLY A 29 25.31 14.48 -28.66
CA GLY A 29 26.34 15.18 -27.90
C GLY A 29 27.19 14.16 -27.14
N SER A 30 28.36 13.86 -27.70
CA SER A 30 29.44 13.06 -27.14
C SER A 30 29.86 13.53 -25.75
N ALA A 31 29.85 12.64 -24.76
CA ALA A 31 30.54 12.83 -23.49
C ALA A 31 31.18 11.51 -23.02
N LYS A 32 32.44 11.35 -23.45
CA LYS A 32 33.58 10.71 -22.78
C LYS A 32 33.29 9.56 -21.81
N ALA A 33 33.61 8.34 -22.24
CA ALA A 33 33.70 7.16 -21.39
C ALA A 33 34.77 7.37 -20.30
N ASP A 34 34.34 7.41 -19.04
CA ASP A 34 35.22 7.32 -17.89
C ASP A 34 35.61 5.84 -17.67
N THR A 35 36.83 5.50 -18.08
CA THR A 35 37.46 4.20 -17.89
C THR A 35 38.04 4.09 -16.48
N THR A 36 37.19 4.05 -15.46
CA THR A 36 37.54 3.47 -14.15
C THR A 36 36.51 2.40 -13.80
N GLY A 37 36.60 1.28 -14.50
CA GLY A 37 35.82 0.08 -14.26
C GLY A 37 36.22 -0.59 -12.95
N THR A 38 35.81 -0.04 -11.80
CA THR A 38 35.64 -0.87 -10.61
C THR A 38 34.45 -1.77 -10.90
N ALA A 39 34.69 -3.05 -11.15
CA ALA A 39 33.65 -4.04 -11.38
C ALA A 39 32.68 -4.04 -10.19
N ARG A 40 31.56 -3.31 -10.32
CA ARG A 40 30.57 -3.17 -9.26
C ARG A 40 29.93 -4.54 -9.05
N LYS A 41 30.12 -5.11 -7.86
CA LYS A 41 29.50 -6.39 -7.48
C LYS A 41 28.00 -6.38 -7.83
N PRO A 42 27.47 -7.37 -8.56
CA PRO A 42 26.05 -7.40 -8.94
C PRO A 42 25.18 -7.37 -7.68
N ARG A 43 24.37 -6.30 -7.53
CA ARG A 43 23.47 -6.06 -6.37
C ARG A 43 22.24 -6.98 -6.36
N ARG A 44 22.37 -8.23 -6.83
CA ARG A 44 21.27 -9.22 -6.90
C ARG A 44 20.68 -9.50 -5.52
N GLY A 45 21.52 -9.59 -4.48
CA GLY A 45 21.07 -9.82 -3.09
C GLY A 45 20.09 -8.77 -2.57
N LEU A 46 20.39 -7.47 -2.77
CA LEU A 46 19.54 -6.36 -2.30
C LEU A 46 18.13 -6.39 -2.89
N THR A 47 18.02 -6.88 -4.13
CA THR A 47 16.75 -6.99 -4.86
C THR A 47 15.91 -8.12 -4.30
N ILE A 48 16.54 -9.28 -4.03
CA ILE A 48 15.85 -10.43 -3.46
C ILE A 48 15.32 -10.07 -2.07
N THR A 49 16.15 -9.45 -1.22
CA THR A 49 15.74 -8.98 0.10
C THR A 49 14.53 -8.05 0.02
N SER A 50 14.54 -7.05 -0.88
CA SER A 50 13.43 -6.11 -0.99
C SER A 50 12.13 -6.76 -1.46
N HIS A 51 12.20 -7.74 -2.35
CA HIS A 51 11.02 -8.48 -2.82
C HIS A 51 10.45 -9.41 -1.75
N ILE A 52 11.30 -10.03 -0.93
CA ILE A 52 10.87 -10.82 0.22
C ILE A 52 10.15 -9.94 1.25
N LEU A 53 10.70 -8.76 1.55
CA LEU A 53 10.07 -7.80 2.47
C LEU A 53 8.70 -7.34 1.94
N ALA A 54 8.60 -7.02 0.65
CA ALA A 54 7.33 -6.67 0.03
C ALA A 54 6.33 -7.84 0.03
N ALA A 55 6.78 -9.07 -0.20
CA ALA A 55 5.94 -10.26 -0.14
C ALA A 55 5.42 -10.51 1.29
N ALA A 56 6.26 -10.30 2.30
CA ALA A 56 5.85 -10.35 3.70
C ALA A 56 4.78 -9.28 4.02
N VAL A 57 4.93 -8.05 3.52
CA VAL A 57 3.88 -7.02 3.65
C VAL A 57 2.58 -7.48 3.00
N GLY A 58 2.63 -7.93 1.74
CA GLY A 58 1.45 -8.39 1.01
C GLY A 58 0.74 -9.54 1.72
N LEU A 59 1.51 -10.52 2.24
CA LEU A 59 0.98 -11.64 2.99
C LEU A 59 0.32 -11.20 4.29
N PHE A 60 0.99 -10.35 5.06
CA PHE A 60 0.48 -9.84 6.33
C PHE A 60 -0.83 -9.06 6.15
N ILE A 61 -0.89 -8.14 5.19
CA ILE A 61 -2.09 -7.34 4.91
C ILE A 61 -3.24 -8.23 4.39
N THR A 62 -2.94 -9.22 3.55
CA THR A 62 -3.95 -10.20 3.12
C THR A 62 -4.50 -10.99 4.31
N TYR A 63 -3.60 -11.45 5.19
CA TYR A 63 -3.98 -12.18 6.40
C TYR A 63 -4.92 -11.36 7.28
N VAL A 64 -4.56 -10.11 7.60
CA VAL A 64 -5.42 -9.18 8.35
C VAL A 64 -6.78 -9.01 7.67
N GLY A 65 -6.80 -8.85 6.34
CA GLY A 65 -8.03 -8.74 5.59
C GLY A 65 -8.94 -9.97 5.71
N VAL A 66 -8.35 -11.17 5.66
CA VAL A 66 -9.07 -12.45 5.84
C VAL A 66 -9.62 -12.58 7.26
N THR A 67 -8.88 -12.17 8.30
CA THR A 67 -9.36 -12.30 9.68
C THR A 67 -10.58 -11.43 9.95
N PHE A 68 -10.71 -10.27 9.30
CA PHE A 68 -11.91 -9.44 9.40
C PHE A 68 -13.18 -10.11 8.82
N PHE A 69 -13.06 -11.07 7.89
CA PHE A 69 -14.20 -11.87 7.43
C PHE A 69 -14.50 -13.07 8.31
N LEU A 70 -13.46 -13.76 8.79
CA LEU A 70 -13.60 -15.02 9.53
C LEU A 70 -13.92 -14.79 11.01
N MET A 71 -13.33 -13.76 11.59
CA MET A 71 -13.40 -13.45 13.02
C MET A 71 -13.44 -11.92 13.25
N PRO A 72 -14.48 -11.22 12.76
CA PRO A 72 -14.57 -9.76 12.79
C PRO A 72 -14.47 -9.19 14.21
N THR A 73 -15.20 -9.77 15.16
CA THR A 73 -15.23 -9.29 16.55
C THR A 73 -13.88 -9.46 17.24
N ASP A 74 -13.25 -10.62 17.10
CA ASP A 74 -11.94 -10.89 17.72
C ASP A 74 -10.83 -10.06 17.06
N THR A 75 -10.90 -9.86 15.74
CA THR A 75 -9.96 -8.99 15.04
C THR A 75 -10.14 -7.54 15.50
N PHE A 76 -11.38 -7.09 15.71
CA PHE A 76 -11.68 -5.74 16.18
C PHE A 76 -11.23 -5.52 17.64
N THR A 77 -11.41 -6.49 18.54
CA THR A 77 -10.90 -6.33 19.92
C THR A 77 -9.38 -6.23 19.95
N GLY A 78 -8.68 -6.98 19.08
CA GLY A 78 -7.24 -6.86 18.87
C GLY A 78 -6.79 -5.57 18.17
N PHE A 79 -7.71 -4.86 17.51
CA PHE A 79 -7.41 -3.62 16.79
C PHE A 79 -7.08 -2.45 17.73
N GLY A 80 -7.60 -2.48 18.97
CA GLY A 80 -7.24 -1.52 20.03
C GLY A 80 -8.27 -0.44 20.32
N VAL A 81 -9.39 -0.40 19.60
CA VAL A 81 -10.53 0.49 19.91
C VAL A 81 -11.39 -0.16 21.01
N PRO A 82 -11.79 0.56 22.08
CA PRO A 82 -12.63 0.00 23.13
C PRO A 82 -14.04 -0.34 22.60
N ALA A 83 -14.55 -1.53 22.94
CA ALA A 83 -15.88 -1.96 22.49
C ALA A 83 -17.02 -1.05 22.99
N SER A 84 -16.83 -0.36 24.12
CA SER A 84 -17.78 0.62 24.65
C SER A 84 -17.96 1.87 23.78
N GLN A 85 -16.99 2.14 22.89
CA GLN A 85 -16.97 3.33 22.05
C GLN A 85 -17.62 3.11 20.67
N VAL A 86 -18.03 1.88 20.35
CA VAL A 86 -18.55 1.53 19.02
C VAL A 86 -19.95 0.93 19.11
N PRO A 87 -20.95 1.48 18.39
CA PRO A 87 -22.26 0.86 18.28
C PRO A 87 -22.19 -0.54 17.67
N VAL A 88 -22.81 -1.52 18.32
CA VAL A 88 -22.70 -2.93 17.94
C VAL A 88 -23.49 -3.25 16.66
N GLY A 89 -24.51 -2.45 16.33
CA GLY A 89 -25.35 -2.62 15.14
C GLY A 89 -24.59 -2.36 13.85
N GLU A 90 -24.64 -3.30 12.89
CA GLU A 90 -23.95 -3.28 11.58
C GLU A 90 -22.41 -3.28 11.61
N MET A 91 -21.77 -3.35 12.78
CA MET A 91 -20.31 -3.32 12.91
C MET A 91 -19.61 -4.39 12.05
N THR A 92 -20.15 -5.60 12.00
CA THR A 92 -19.62 -6.70 11.17
C THR A 92 -19.54 -6.34 9.69
N ALA A 93 -20.54 -5.63 9.14
CA ALA A 93 -20.53 -5.24 7.73
C ALA A 93 -19.40 -4.24 7.43
N LEU A 94 -19.19 -3.26 8.31
CA LEU A 94 -18.11 -2.28 8.19
C LEU A 94 -16.73 -2.94 8.34
N LEU A 95 -16.59 -3.89 9.26
CA LEU A 95 -15.35 -4.67 9.44
C LEU A 95 -15.05 -5.53 8.20
N ASN A 96 -16.08 -6.14 7.59
CA ASN A 96 -15.92 -6.87 6.33
C ASN A 96 -15.48 -5.96 5.17
N VAL A 97 -15.97 -4.71 5.11
CA VAL A 97 -15.50 -3.74 4.11
C VAL A 97 -14.01 -3.45 4.28
N LYS A 98 -13.54 -3.24 5.53
CA LYS A 98 -12.10 -3.11 5.81
C LYS A 98 -11.34 -4.38 5.38
N GLY A 99 -11.87 -5.54 5.74
CA GLY A 99 -11.29 -6.84 5.36
C GLY A 99 -11.10 -6.99 3.86
N GLY A 100 -12.15 -6.73 3.08
CA GLY A 100 -12.11 -6.83 1.61
C GLY A 100 -11.11 -5.87 0.99
N ARG A 101 -11.01 -4.65 1.54
CA ARG A 101 -10.05 -3.65 1.11
C ARG A 101 -8.61 -4.09 1.37
N ASP A 102 -8.33 -4.67 2.54
CA ASP A 102 -7.00 -5.14 2.89
C ASP A 102 -6.60 -6.37 2.05
N ILE A 103 -7.52 -7.31 1.78
CA ILE A 103 -7.28 -8.40 0.80
C ILE A 103 -6.92 -7.82 -0.57
N GLY A 104 -7.68 -6.83 -1.05
CA GLY A 104 -7.41 -6.17 -2.33
C GLY A 104 -6.00 -5.55 -2.40
N LEU A 105 -5.56 -4.87 -1.33
CA LEU A 105 -4.22 -4.29 -1.25
C LEU A 105 -3.11 -5.35 -1.26
N GLY A 106 -3.34 -6.47 -0.56
CA GLY A 106 -2.44 -7.62 -0.59
C GLY A 106 -2.31 -8.22 -1.99
N LEU A 107 -3.44 -8.42 -2.69
CA LEU A 107 -3.45 -8.90 -4.08
C LEU A 107 -2.73 -7.94 -5.03
N ILE A 108 -2.96 -6.63 -4.92
CA ILE A 108 -2.24 -5.62 -5.72
C ILE A 108 -0.73 -5.77 -5.50
N THR A 109 -0.29 -5.92 -4.25
CA THR A 109 1.12 -6.13 -3.90
C THR A 109 1.70 -7.37 -4.59
N PHE A 110 0.99 -8.50 -4.55
CA PHE A 110 1.42 -9.73 -5.20
C PHE A 110 1.43 -9.64 -6.73
N ILE A 111 0.44 -8.97 -7.33
CA ILE A 111 0.39 -8.74 -8.78
C ILE A 111 1.60 -7.91 -9.22
N LEU A 112 1.95 -6.85 -8.50
CA LEU A 112 3.11 -6.01 -8.81
C LEU A 112 4.43 -6.79 -8.65
N LEU A 113 4.53 -7.67 -7.66
CA LEU A 113 5.66 -8.60 -7.52
C LEU A 113 5.75 -9.59 -8.70
N ALA A 114 4.64 -10.25 -9.05
CA ALA A 114 4.57 -11.25 -10.11
C ALA A 114 4.89 -10.65 -11.49
N THR A 115 4.40 -9.44 -11.74
CA THR A 115 4.65 -8.69 -12.99
C THR A 115 5.98 -7.94 -12.99
N ARG A 116 6.77 -8.05 -11.91
CA ARG A 116 8.07 -7.38 -11.72
C ARG A 116 8.02 -5.86 -11.87
N GLN A 117 6.90 -5.24 -11.50
CA GLN A 117 6.70 -3.80 -11.55
C GLN A 117 7.31 -3.11 -10.31
N THR A 118 8.64 -3.19 -10.14
CA THR A 118 9.34 -2.78 -8.92
C THR A 118 9.12 -1.30 -8.56
N ARG A 119 9.08 -0.39 -9.55
CA ARG A 119 8.82 1.03 -9.29
C ARG A 119 7.41 1.26 -8.74
N ALA A 120 6.42 0.65 -9.40
CA ALA A 120 5.03 0.76 -8.97
C ALA A 120 4.84 0.14 -7.59
N LEU A 121 5.43 -1.04 -7.34
CA LEU A 121 5.44 -1.70 -6.04
C LEU A 121 5.92 -0.78 -4.91
N GLY A 122 7.08 -0.12 -5.09
CA GLY A 122 7.62 0.79 -4.08
C GLY A 122 6.67 1.94 -3.75
N TRP A 123 6.08 2.58 -4.77
CA TRP A 123 5.11 3.65 -4.58
C TRP A 123 3.79 3.18 -3.99
N THR A 124 3.32 2.00 -4.40
CA THR A 124 2.13 1.35 -3.84
C THR A 124 2.32 1.11 -2.34
N LEU A 125 3.48 0.61 -1.91
CA LEU A 125 3.75 0.40 -0.48
C LEU A 125 3.82 1.73 0.28
N ILE A 126 4.44 2.77 -0.27
CA ILE A 126 4.43 4.11 0.34
C ILE A 126 2.99 4.60 0.53
N ALA A 127 2.15 4.51 -0.49
CA ALA A 127 0.74 4.90 -0.38
C ALA A 127 -0.03 4.00 0.61
N MET A 128 0.23 2.69 0.60
CA MET A 128 -0.38 1.74 1.53
C MET A 128 -0.04 2.02 2.99
N SER A 129 1.14 2.56 3.29
CA SER A 129 1.54 2.90 4.67
C SER A 129 0.62 3.93 5.34
N VAL A 130 -0.11 4.73 4.55
CA VAL A 130 -1.11 5.67 5.04
C VAL A 130 -2.24 4.94 5.75
N MET A 131 -2.57 3.72 5.34
CA MET A 131 -3.70 2.96 5.90
C MET A 131 -3.49 2.56 7.37
N PRO A 132 -2.41 1.86 7.75
CA PRO A 132 -2.11 1.61 9.16
C PRO A 132 -1.79 2.89 9.94
N PHE A 133 -1.33 3.96 9.27
CA PHE A 133 -1.21 5.27 9.93
C PHE A 133 -2.60 5.81 10.32
N ILE A 134 -3.58 5.75 9.42
CA ILE A 134 -4.96 6.13 9.72
C ILE A 134 -5.54 5.21 10.81
N ASP A 135 -5.31 3.90 10.75
CA ASP A 135 -5.74 2.96 11.78
C ASP A 135 -5.20 3.36 13.17
N MET A 136 -3.91 3.74 13.25
CA MET A 136 -3.31 4.29 14.48
C MET A 136 -4.05 5.54 14.96
N THR A 137 -4.32 6.50 14.06
CA THR A 137 -5.03 7.73 14.44
C THR A 137 -6.44 7.47 14.92
N ILE A 138 -7.14 6.49 14.34
CA ILE A 138 -8.49 6.07 14.76
C ILE A 138 -8.43 5.47 16.17
N VAL A 139 -7.48 4.57 16.44
CA VAL A 139 -7.33 3.99 17.79
C VAL A 139 -7.13 5.09 18.82
N LEU A 140 -6.26 6.07 18.53
CA LEU A 140 -5.99 7.18 19.46
C LEU A 140 -7.19 8.13 19.59
N SER A 141 -7.93 8.40 18.51
CA SER A 141 -9.10 9.30 18.55
C SER A 141 -10.27 8.74 19.33
N TYR A 142 -10.35 7.42 19.47
CA TYR A 142 -11.35 6.71 20.27
C TYR A 142 -10.84 6.33 21.67
N GLU A 143 -9.78 7.00 22.16
CA GLU A 143 -9.17 6.76 23.47
C GLU A 143 -8.77 5.29 23.69
N GLY A 144 -8.41 4.63 22.58
CA GLY A 144 -8.00 3.24 22.57
C GLY A 144 -6.58 3.01 23.10
N SER A 145 -6.16 1.75 23.06
CA SER A 145 -4.86 1.35 23.58
C SER A 145 -3.71 2.03 22.83
N THR A 146 -2.95 2.90 23.50
CA THR A 146 -1.74 3.52 22.94
C THR A 146 -0.70 2.47 22.55
N ALA A 147 -0.63 1.36 23.29
CA ALA A 147 0.27 0.24 22.96
C ALA A 147 -0.13 -0.43 21.63
N ALA A 148 -1.43 -0.63 21.39
CA ALA A 148 -1.91 -1.15 20.11
C ALA A 148 -1.71 -0.13 18.98
N ALA A 149 -2.05 1.15 19.23
CA ALA A 149 -1.87 2.24 18.28
C ALA A 149 -0.43 2.34 17.78
N LEU A 150 0.56 2.44 18.67
CA LEU A 150 1.95 2.61 18.27
C LEU A 150 2.61 1.28 17.88
N GLY A 151 2.33 0.21 18.65
CA GLY A 151 3.01 -1.08 18.51
C GLY A 151 2.51 -1.92 17.34
N ILE A 152 1.22 -1.90 17.04
CA ILE A 152 0.65 -2.64 15.90
C ILE A 152 0.60 -1.72 14.69
N HIS A 153 -0.15 -0.63 14.80
CA HIS A 153 -0.48 0.21 13.64
C HIS A 153 0.67 1.11 13.24
N GLY A 154 1.25 1.85 14.19
CA GLY A 154 2.39 2.74 13.96
C GLY A 154 3.63 1.99 13.46
N ALA A 155 3.96 0.85 14.07
CA ALA A 155 5.05 0.00 13.63
C ALA A 155 4.81 -0.57 12.22
N THR A 156 3.59 -1.03 11.92
CA THR A 156 3.22 -1.49 10.57
C THR A 156 3.35 -0.37 9.55
N ALA A 157 2.83 0.83 9.86
CA ALA A 157 2.93 2.00 8.99
C ALA A 157 4.38 2.34 8.68
N LEU A 158 5.23 2.41 9.70
CA LEU A 158 6.65 2.68 9.55
C LEU A 158 7.35 1.60 8.73
N TYR A 159 7.09 0.33 9.02
CA TYR A 159 7.68 -0.80 8.30
C TYR A 159 7.33 -0.77 6.81
N VAL A 160 6.04 -0.65 6.49
CA VAL A 160 5.56 -0.62 5.10
C VAL A 160 6.12 0.60 4.35
N LEU A 161 6.18 1.76 5.01
CA LEU A 161 6.79 2.97 4.45
C LEU A 161 8.28 2.76 4.14
N VAL A 162 9.05 2.23 5.09
CA VAL A 162 10.49 1.99 4.91
C VAL A 162 10.73 1.01 3.76
N VAL A 163 9.98 -0.09 3.69
CA VAL A 163 10.08 -1.06 2.59
C VAL A 163 9.75 -0.39 1.25
N GLY A 164 8.67 0.40 1.18
CA GLY A 164 8.28 1.12 -0.02
C GLY A 164 9.31 2.15 -0.49
N VAL A 165 9.82 2.98 0.42
CA VAL A 165 10.88 3.97 0.16
C VAL A 165 12.14 3.27 -0.32
N PHE A 166 12.55 2.19 0.34
CA PHE A 166 13.73 1.43 -0.02
C PHE A 166 13.64 0.85 -1.44
N ILE A 167 12.49 0.27 -1.81
CA ILE A 167 12.25 -0.25 -3.16
C ILE A 167 12.24 0.89 -4.19
N ALA A 168 11.50 1.98 -3.93
CA ALA A 168 11.37 3.11 -4.85
C ALA A 168 12.72 3.83 -5.07
N TRP A 169 13.52 3.98 -4.02
CA TRP A 169 14.84 4.60 -4.07
C TRP A 169 15.83 3.75 -4.88
N ASN A 170 15.89 2.45 -4.60
CA ASN A 170 16.81 1.54 -5.29
C ASN A 170 16.53 1.48 -6.79
N GLU A 171 15.26 1.55 -7.19
CA GLU A 171 14.89 1.58 -8.61
C GLU A 171 15.31 2.88 -9.31
N ARG A 172 15.18 4.05 -8.65
CA ARG A 172 15.66 5.32 -9.22
C ARG A 172 17.16 5.29 -9.48
N THR A 173 17.94 4.81 -8.51
CA THR A 173 19.41 4.77 -8.65
C THR A 173 19.90 3.81 -9.74
N ARG A 174 19.09 2.82 -10.16
CA ARG A 174 19.44 1.95 -11.30
C ARG A 174 19.44 2.73 -12.61
N LYS A 175 18.40 3.51 -12.84
CA LYS A 175 18.22 4.28 -14.08
C LYS A 175 19.24 5.41 -14.26
N THR A 176 19.83 5.91 -13.17
CA THR A 176 20.86 6.96 -13.23
C THR A 176 22.27 6.42 -13.46
N THR A 177 22.48 5.10 -13.41
CA THR A 177 23.82 4.48 -13.47
C THR A 177 24.01 3.51 -14.64
N GLY A 178 23.01 3.36 -15.51
CA GLY A 178 23.07 2.54 -16.73
C GLY A 178 22.63 3.37 -17.91
#